data_AF-A0A6P6GDW5-F1
#
_entry.id   AF-A0A6P6GDW5-F1
#
_cell.length_a   1.000
_cell.length_b   1.000
_cell.length_c   1.000
_cell.angle_alpha   90.00
_cell.angle_beta   90.00
_cell.angle_gamma   90.00
#
_symmetry.space_group_name_H-M   'P 1'
#
loop_
_entity.id
_entity.type
_entity.pdbx_description
1 polymer ?
#
loop_
_entity_poly.entity_id
_entity_poly.type
_entity_poly.pdbx_seq_one_letter_code
_entity_poly.pdbx_strand_id
1 'polypeptide(L)'
;MYYDFYTGGAEDEYTLKENGEAFQRIMIRPRILVDVSRIDMSITVLGYKISAPIMVAPTSMQQLAHPEGEVATTRAAAACNTIMILSCMSTSTVEEVASSCNAVRFFQLYVFKRRDISAQLVRRAEKGGFEAIVQTVYSPRLGRREADIKNKMVTPQLKNFEGLLPTAVNSDIGWLRSITSLPILVKGVLTHEDGNMEAPSLILTCLPIMIIQHELEQKTHLAKIQVRIVHC
;
A
#
# COMPACT_ATOMS: atom_id res chain seq x y z
N MET A 1 10.99 -0.35 20.45
CA MET A 1 11.74 0.03 19.24
C MET A 1 11.00 -0.39 17.97
N TYR A 2 11.09 -1.64 17.48
CA TYR A 2 10.41 -2.01 16.23
C TYR A 2 8.89 -2.08 16.33
N TYR A 3 8.36 -2.41 17.52
CA TYR A 3 6.92 -2.31 17.77
C TYR A 3 6.40 -0.89 17.54
N ASP A 4 7.06 0.12 18.11
CA ASP A 4 6.67 1.51 17.98
C ASP A 4 6.78 2.03 16.53
N PHE A 5 7.71 1.47 15.74
CA PHE A 5 7.81 1.73 14.30
C PHE A 5 6.58 1.22 13.53
N TYR A 6 5.90 0.18 13.99
CA TYR A 6 4.67 -0.29 13.34
C TYR A 6 3.42 0.36 13.88
N THR A 7 3.38 0.68 15.17
CA THR A 7 2.17 1.22 15.80
C THR A 7 2.09 2.74 15.77
N GLY A 8 3.22 3.44 15.65
CA GLY A 8 3.28 4.89 15.80
C GLY A 8 2.83 5.66 14.56
N GLY A 9 2.35 6.89 14.76
CA GLY A 9 2.02 7.85 13.71
C GLY A 9 3.04 8.99 13.61
N ALA A 10 2.64 10.05 12.91
CA ALA A 10 3.36 11.32 12.86
C ALA A 10 2.86 12.29 13.93
N GLU A 11 3.80 13.10 14.43
CA GLU A 11 3.61 14.13 15.46
C GLU A 11 2.85 13.58 16.67
N ASP A 12 1.71 14.18 17.04
CA ASP A 12 0.89 13.81 18.18
C ASP A 12 -0.08 12.64 17.92
N GLU A 13 0.03 12.00 16.75
CA GLU A 13 -0.78 10.86 16.34
C GLU A 13 -2.29 11.18 16.23
N TYR A 14 -2.67 12.46 16.11
CA TYR A 14 -4.07 12.85 16.01
C TYR A 14 -4.80 12.16 14.84
N THR A 15 -4.23 12.20 13.64
CA THR A 15 -4.81 11.54 12.45
C THR A 15 -4.89 10.01 12.62
N LEU A 16 -3.94 9.40 13.34
CA LEU A 16 -3.95 7.97 13.65
C LEU A 16 -5.16 7.59 14.49
N LYS A 17 -5.45 8.40 15.52
CA LYS A 17 -6.65 8.25 16.34
C LYS A 17 -7.94 8.47 15.54
N GLU A 18 -8.00 9.56 14.77
CA GLU A 18 -9.18 9.92 13.98
C GLU A 18 -9.55 8.87 12.92
N ASN A 19 -8.58 8.15 12.36
CA ASN A 19 -8.88 7.07 11.41
C ASN A 19 -9.72 5.95 12.04
N GLY A 20 -9.44 5.57 13.30
CA GLY A 20 -10.25 4.61 14.03
C GLY A 20 -11.63 5.19 14.40
N GLU A 21 -11.64 6.44 14.87
CA GLU A 21 -12.89 7.13 15.28
C GLU A 21 -13.80 7.44 14.08
N ALA A 22 -13.26 7.54 12.86
CA ALA A 22 -14.03 7.76 11.65
C ALA A 22 -15.07 6.67 11.38
N PHE A 23 -14.74 5.42 11.67
CA PHE A 23 -15.67 4.31 11.49
C PHE A 23 -16.86 4.38 12.44
N GLN A 24 -16.69 4.95 13.63
CA GLN A 24 -17.78 5.09 14.60
C GLN A 24 -18.84 6.10 14.14
N ARG A 25 -18.51 6.95 13.17
CA ARG A 25 -19.45 7.90 12.54
C ARG A 25 -20.35 7.22 11.50
N ILE A 26 -20.06 5.98 11.11
CA ILE A 26 -20.80 5.21 10.10
C ILE A 26 -21.53 4.04 10.80
N MET A 27 -22.85 3.98 10.65
CA MET A 27 -23.66 2.90 11.22
C MET A 27 -24.18 1.97 10.13
N ILE A 28 -24.04 0.65 10.35
CA ILE A 28 -24.66 -0.35 9.51
C ILE A 28 -26.16 -0.37 9.82
N ARG A 29 -27.00 -0.17 8.80
CA ARG A 29 -28.46 -0.29 8.92
C ARG A 29 -28.86 -1.77 8.79
N PRO A 30 -29.35 -2.44 9.86
CA PRO A 30 -29.79 -3.82 9.75
C PRO A 30 -30.98 -3.92 8.77
N ARG A 31 -30.99 -4.98 7.98
CA ARG A 31 -32.11 -5.32 7.08
C ARG A 31 -32.76 -6.59 7.62
N ILE A 32 -34.04 -6.50 7.93
CA ILE A 32 -34.82 -7.63 8.47
C ILE A 32 -35.42 -8.45 7.32
N LEU A 33 -35.64 -9.74 7.55
CA LEU A 33 -36.24 -10.69 6.60
C LEU A 33 -35.47 -10.81 5.26
N VAL A 34 -34.14 -10.67 5.31
CA VAL A 34 -33.24 -10.95 4.19
C VAL A 34 -32.72 -12.38 4.35
N ASP A 35 -32.84 -13.19 3.30
CA ASP A 35 -32.20 -14.50 3.27
C ASP A 35 -30.68 -14.33 3.17
N VAL A 36 -29.98 -14.82 4.20
CA VAL A 36 -28.52 -14.79 4.32
C VAL A 36 -27.94 -16.19 4.43
N SER A 37 -28.69 -17.22 4.00
CA SER A 37 -28.25 -18.62 4.04
C SER A 37 -26.98 -18.87 3.23
N ARG A 38 -26.66 -18.00 2.25
CA ARG A 38 -25.40 -17.99 1.50
C ARG A 38 -24.88 -16.57 1.37
N ILE A 39 -23.64 -16.35 1.81
CA ILE A 39 -22.93 -15.08 1.68
C ILE A 39 -21.70 -15.33 0.81
N ASP A 40 -21.61 -14.61 -0.31
CA ASP A 40 -20.42 -14.58 -1.17
C ASP A 40 -19.74 -13.22 -1.03
N MET A 41 -18.53 -13.20 -0.46
CA MET A 41 -17.71 -11.99 -0.34
C MET A 41 -16.72 -11.84 -1.50
N SER A 42 -16.69 -12.79 -2.44
CA SER A 42 -15.70 -12.77 -3.51
C SER A 42 -15.93 -11.61 -4.47
N ILE A 43 -14.84 -10.97 -4.87
CA ILE A 43 -14.85 -9.88 -5.85
C ILE A 43 -13.75 -10.08 -6.88
N THR A 44 -13.79 -9.33 -7.97
CA THR A 44 -12.73 -9.31 -8.99
C THR A 44 -12.01 -7.96 -8.96
N VAL A 45 -10.69 -7.97 -8.82
CA VAL A 45 -9.82 -6.79 -8.84
C VAL A 45 -8.84 -6.92 -9.99
N LEU A 46 -8.88 -6.01 -10.97
CA LEU A 46 -8.02 -6.03 -12.17
C LEU A 46 -8.02 -7.40 -12.91
N GLY A 47 -9.15 -8.11 -12.92
CA GLY A 47 -9.29 -9.43 -13.55
C GLY A 47 -9.01 -10.63 -12.63
N TYR A 48 -8.54 -10.40 -11.40
CA TYR A 48 -8.24 -11.46 -10.42
C TYR A 48 -9.36 -11.62 -9.41
N LYS A 49 -9.88 -12.85 -9.27
CA LYS A 49 -10.89 -13.19 -8.28
C LYS A 49 -10.27 -13.41 -6.90
N ILE A 50 -10.65 -12.61 -5.91
CA ILE A 50 -10.24 -12.74 -4.52
C ILE A 50 -11.40 -13.20 -3.63
N SER A 51 -11.10 -13.82 -2.49
CA SER A 51 -12.09 -14.44 -1.60
C SER A 51 -12.97 -13.44 -0.83
N ALA A 52 -12.45 -12.24 -0.60
CA ALA A 52 -13.10 -11.16 0.14
C ALA A 52 -12.56 -9.80 -0.38
N PRO A 53 -13.26 -8.66 -0.16
CA PRO A 53 -12.79 -7.34 -0.57
C PRO A 53 -11.69 -6.80 0.35
N ILE A 54 -10.68 -7.62 0.66
CA ILE A 54 -9.59 -7.33 1.59
C ILE A 54 -8.30 -7.73 0.90
N MET A 55 -7.33 -6.82 0.78
CA MET A 55 -5.99 -7.05 0.22
C MET A 55 -4.91 -6.66 1.22
N VAL A 56 -3.69 -7.18 1.06
CA VAL A 56 -2.57 -6.78 1.90
C VAL A 56 -1.98 -5.47 1.41
N ALA A 57 -1.99 -4.45 2.27
CA ALA A 57 -1.41 -3.14 2.00
C ALA A 57 0.13 -3.20 1.83
N PRO A 58 0.73 -2.27 1.05
CA PRO A 58 2.18 -2.17 0.97
C PRO A 58 2.78 -1.66 2.27
N THR A 59 3.29 -2.59 3.07
CA THR A 59 4.01 -2.35 4.33
C THR A 59 5.47 -2.76 4.16
N SER A 60 6.38 -1.84 4.47
CA SER A 60 7.83 -2.04 4.35
C SER A 60 8.44 -2.77 5.55
N MET A 61 9.64 -3.33 5.35
CA MET A 61 10.52 -3.84 6.39
C MET A 61 9.90 -4.91 7.29
N GLN A 62 9.12 -5.85 6.73
CA GLN A 62 8.38 -6.82 7.53
C GLN A 62 9.27 -7.80 8.31
N GLN A 63 10.57 -7.89 7.96
CA GLN A 63 11.55 -8.65 8.74
C GLN A 63 11.83 -8.09 10.14
N LEU A 64 11.45 -6.84 10.43
CA LEU A 64 11.49 -6.32 11.80
C LEU A 64 10.40 -6.93 12.69
N ALA A 65 9.31 -7.44 12.11
CA ALA A 65 8.22 -8.13 12.83
C ALA A 65 8.42 -9.65 12.88
N HIS A 66 8.89 -10.26 11.80
CA HIS A 66 9.06 -11.71 11.70
C HIS A 66 10.22 -12.07 10.76
N PRO A 67 11.10 -13.05 11.07
CA PRO A 67 12.27 -13.35 10.24
C PRO A 67 11.97 -13.65 8.76
N GLU A 68 10.83 -14.27 8.47
CA GLU A 68 10.41 -14.55 7.09
C GLU A 68 9.82 -13.32 6.35
N GLY A 69 9.47 -12.25 7.08
CA GLY A 69 9.04 -10.97 6.53
C GLY A 69 7.99 -11.06 5.41
N GLU A 70 8.27 -10.36 4.30
CA GLU A 70 7.36 -10.24 3.17
C GLU A 70 7.06 -11.58 2.48
N VAL A 71 7.97 -12.55 2.55
CA VAL A 71 7.76 -13.89 2.00
C VAL A 71 6.64 -14.63 2.76
N ALA A 72 6.65 -14.58 4.10
CA ALA A 72 5.58 -15.19 4.89
C ALA A 72 4.22 -14.51 4.62
N THR A 73 4.20 -13.19 4.56
CA THR A 73 2.97 -12.43 4.25
C THR A 73 2.43 -12.76 2.85
N THR A 74 3.31 -12.93 1.86
CA THR A 74 2.90 -13.33 0.51
C THR A 74 2.28 -14.73 0.48
N ARG A 75 2.86 -15.68 1.23
CA ARG A 75 2.28 -17.03 1.38
C ARG A 75 0.92 -16.99 2.08
N ALA A 76 0.78 -16.15 3.11
CA ALA A 76 -0.50 -15.96 3.80
C ALA A 76 -1.55 -15.37 2.87
N ALA A 77 -1.21 -14.34 2.08
CA ALA A 77 -2.11 -13.77 1.08
C ALA A 77 -2.57 -14.81 0.05
N ALA A 78 -1.64 -15.65 -0.42
CA ALA A 78 -1.95 -16.75 -1.33
C ALA A 78 -2.92 -17.78 -0.69
N ALA A 79 -2.65 -18.19 0.55
CA ALA A 79 -3.50 -19.13 1.28
C ALA A 79 -4.93 -18.58 1.52
N CYS A 80 -5.06 -17.26 1.68
CA CYS A 80 -6.35 -16.58 1.81
C CYS A 80 -7.01 -16.25 0.47
N ASN A 81 -6.40 -16.60 -0.67
CA ASN A 81 -6.82 -16.18 -2.02
C ASN A 81 -7.07 -14.66 -2.10
N THR A 82 -6.07 -13.87 -1.72
CA THR A 82 -6.07 -12.42 -1.86
C THR A 82 -4.74 -11.91 -2.44
N ILE A 83 -4.72 -10.62 -2.77
CA ILE A 83 -3.60 -9.93 -3.40
C ILE A 83 -2.64 -9.40 -2.34
N MET A 84 -1.36 -9.67 -2.53
CA MET A 84 -0.27 -9.05 -1.77
C MET A 84 0.26 -7.82 -2.54
N ILE A 85 0.34 -6.66 -1.89
CA ILE A 85 1.01 -5.49 -2.45
C ILE A 85 2.40 -5.39 -1.81
N LEU A 86 3.46 -5.69 -2.56
CA LEU A 86 4.85 -5.62 -2.07
C LEU A 86 5.38 -4.19 -2.14
N SER A 87 5.94 -3.65 -1.05
CA SER A 87 6.62 -2.35 -1.08
C SER A 87 7.99 -2.45 -1.75
N CYS A 88 8.37 -1.47 -2.57
CA CYS A 88 9.76 -1.31 -3.01
C CYS A 88 10.75 -1.16 -1.84
N MET A 89 10.28 -0.71 -0.67
CA MET A 89 11.04 -0.58 0.57
C MET A 89 11.00 -1.86 1.44
N SER A 90 10.76 -3.03 0.84
CA SER A 90 10.76 -4.32 1.54
C SER A 90 12.14 -4.78 1.99
N THR A 91 12.16 -5.61 3.03
CA THR A 91 13.36 -6.33 3.48
C THR A 91 13.70 -7.55 2.64
N SER A 92 12.72 -8.14 1.95
CA SER A 92 12.95 -9.14 0.89
C SER A 92 13.08 -8.49 -0.49
N THR A 93 13.77 -9.15 -1.43
CA THR A 93 13.83 -8.70 -2.82
C THR A 93 12.54 -9.00 -3.58
N VAL A 94 12.31 -8.30 -4.69
CA VAL A 94 11.24 -8.62 -5.65
C VAL A 94 11.30 -10.09 -6.08
N GLU A 95 12.51 -10.60 -6.35
CA GLU A 95 12.75 -11.97 -6.81
C GLU A 95 12.52 -13.01 -5.70
N GLU A 96 12.95 -12.74 -4.46
CA GLU A 96 12.68 -13.60 -3.30
C GLU A 96 11.17 -13.76 -3.09
N VAL A 97 10.40 -12.67 -3.22
CA VAL A 97 8.94 -12.71 -3.06
C VAL A 97 8.26 -13.39 -4.24
N ALA A 98 8.65 -13.06 -5.47
CA ALA A 98 8.08 -13.66 -6.69
C ALA A 98 8.25 -15.18 -6.73
N SER A 99 9.40 -15.67 -6.26
CA SER A 99 9.73 -17.11 -6.26
C SER A 99 9.17 -17.89 -5.08
N SER A 100 8.60 -17.22 -4.07
CA SER A 100 8.22 -17.83 -2.80
C SER A 100 6.95 -18.69 -2.82
N CYS A 101 5.97 -18.36 -3.66
CA CYS A 101 4.74 -19.09 -3.88
C CYS A 101 3.99 -18.56 -5.11
N ASN A 102 3.02 -19.33 -5.61
CA ASN A 102 2.08 -18.83 -6.62
C ASN A 102 1.04 -17.92 -5.94
N ALA A 103 1.08 -16.62 -6.24
CA ALA A 103 0.19 -15.62 -5.66
C ALA A 103 0.00 -14.46 -6.64
N VAL A 104 -1.17 -13.81 -6.59
CA VAL A 104 -1.37 -12.54 -7.29
C VAL A 104 -0.69 -11.44 -6.47
N ARG A 105 0.24 -10.72 -7.09
CA ARG A 105 1.06 -9.70 -6.42
C ARG A 105 1.03 -8.41 -7.20
N PHE A 106 0.83 -7.31 -6.50
CA PHE A 106 1.07 -5.96 -7.02
C PHE A 106 2.35 -5.39 -6.42
N PHE A 107 3.01 -4.48 -7.13
CA PHE A 107 4.28 -3.89 -6.69
C PHE A 107 4.10 -2.41 -6.41
N GLN A 108 4.28 -2.00 -5.16
CA GLN A 108 4.23 -0.61 -4.77
C GLN A 108 5.58 0.09 -5.02
N LEU A 109 5.52 1.22 -5.73
CA LEU A 109 6.68 1.99 -6.13
C LEU A 109 6.63 3.42 -5.58
N TYR A 110 7.75 3.88 -5.03
CA TYR A 110 8.10 5.30 -4.97
C TYR A 110 8.87 5.66 -6.23
N VAL A 111 8.44 6.71 -6.92
CA VAL A 111 9.13 7.15 -8.12
C VAL A 111 10.26 8.10 -7.73
N PHE A 112 11.51 7.68 -7.94
CA PHE A 112 12.68 8.44 -7.54
C PHE A 112 13.13 9.41 -8.64
N LYS A 113 13.77 10.52 -8.25
CA LYS A 113 14.35 11.50 -9.18
C LYS A 113 15.33 10.83 -10.15
N ARG A 114 16.11 9.87 -9.66
CA ARG A 114 16.84 8.89 -10.47
C ARG A 114 15.89 7.87 -11.08
N ARG A 115 15.37 8.22 -12.26
CA ARG A 115 14.41 7.43 -13.05
C ARG A 115 14.95 6.05 -13.42
N ASP A 116 16.26 5.90 -13.55
CA ASP A 116 16.92 4.63 -13.82
C ASP A 116 16.69 3.60 -12.71
N ILE A 117 16.66 4.03 -11.44
CA ILE A 117 16.37 3.16 -10.29
C ILE A 117 14.94 2.66 -10.35
N SER A 118 13.98 3.57 -10.51
CA SER A 118 12.56 3.20 -10.62
C SER A 118 12.31 2.31 -11.84
N ALA A 119 12.91 2.58 -12.99
CA ALA A 119 12.80 1.74 -14.18
C ALA A 119 13.44 0.35 -14.01
N GLN A 120 14.51 0.22 -13.22
CA GLN A 120 15.06 -1.10 -12.87
C GLN A 120 14.09 -1.89 -11.98
N LEU A 121 13.49 -1.26 -10.97
CA LEU A 121 12.53 -1.92 -10.09
C LEU A 121 11.26 -2.36 -10.82
N VAL A 122 10.73 -1.51 -11.71
CA VAL A 122 9.56 -1.85 -12.55
C VAL A 122 9.85 -3.06 -13.42
N ARG A 123 10.99 -3.08 -14.13
CA ARG A 123 11.40 -4.23 -14.95
C ARG A 123 11.56 -5.52 -14.15
N ARG A 124 12.09 -5.42 -12.92
CA ARG A 124 12.20 -6.56 -12.00
C ARG A 124 10.83 -7.07 -11.58
N ALA A 125 9.89 -6.17 -11.27
CA ALA A 125 8.52 -6.53 -10.93
C ALA A 125 7.79 -7.20 -12.11
N GLU A 126 7.88 -6.64 -13.32
CA GLU A 126 7.31 -7.25 -14.54
C GLU A 126 7.88 -8.65 -14.77
N LYS A 127 9.21 -8.80 -14.70
CA LYS A 127 9.88 -10.11 -14.84
C LYS A 127 9.49 -11.08 -13.72
N GLY A 128 9.19 -10.58 -12.53
CA GLY A 128 8.72 -11.34 -11.38
C GLY A 128 7.23 -11.73 -11.46
N GLY A 129 6.52 -11.38 -12.55
CA GLY A 129 5.11 -11.69 -12.71
C GLY A 129 4.20 -10.90 -11.77
N PHE A 130 4.59 -9.67 -11.43
CA PHE A 130 3.70 -8.75 -10.74
C PHE A 130 2.67 -8.18 -11.73
N GLU A 131 1.43 -8.05 -11.28
CA GLU A 131 0.28 -7.85 -12.16
C GLU A 131 -0.22 -6.40 -12.19
N ALA A 132 0.31 -5.55 -11.31
CA ALA A 132 0.05 -4.12 -11.30
C ALA A 132 1.15 -3.36 -10.55
N ILE A 133 1.30 -2.07 -10.85
CA ILE A 133 2.12 -1.14 -10.10
C ILE A 133 1.24 -0.25 -9.22
N VAL A 134 1.54 -0.14 -7.93
CA VAL A 134 0.89 0.77 -7.00
C VAL A 134 1.82 1.97 -6.76
N GLN A 135 1.58 3.09 -7.44
CA GLN A 135 2.39 4.28 -7.23
C GLN A 135 1.94 5.02 -5.97
N THR A 136 2.85 5.18 -5.02
CA THR A 136 2.59 5.99 -3.83
C THR A 136 2.99 7.44 -4.09
N VAL A 137 2.03 8.37 -4.03
CA VAL A 137 2.23 9.77 -4.47
C VAL A 137 2.30 10.80 -3.34
N TYR A 138 1.90 10.46 -2.12
CA TYR A 138 1.73 11.42 -1.01
C TYR A 138 2.96 11.61 -0.11
N SER A 139 4.09 10.94 -0.39
CA SER A 139 5.27 10.92 0.49
C SER A 139 6.53 11.50 -0.18
N PRO A 140 6.56 12.81 -0.54
CA PRO A 140 7.79 13.44 -1.02
C PRO A 140 8.81 13.67 0.12
N ARG A 141 8.35 13.69 1.37
CA ARG A 141 9.17 13.72 2.60
C ARG A 141 8.64 12.69 3.58
N LEU A 142 9.47 12.28 4.54
CA LEU A 142 9.04 11.46 5.66
C LEU A 142 8.38 12.32 6.74
N GLY A 143 7.42 11.72 7.43
CA GLY A 143 6.83 12.26 8.64
C GLY A 143 7.80 12.53 9.75
N ARG A 144 7.35 13.38 10.66
CA ARG A 144 7.95 13.44 11.98
C ARG A 144 7.38 12.36 12.89
N ARG A 145 7.94 11.16 12.86
CA ARG A 145 7.56 10.05 13.74
C ARG A 145 8.31 10.13 15.06
N GLU A 146 7.67 10.64 16.11
CA GLU A 146 8.34 10.96 17.38
C GLU A 146 8.87 9.70 18.09
N ALA A 147 8.13 8.59 18.01
CA ALA A 147 8.57 7.32 18.55
C ALA A 147 9.86 6.82 17.89
N ASP A 148 9.98 6.93 16.57
CA ASP A 148 11.19 6.54 15.83
C ASP A 148 12.39 7.43 16.20
N ILE A 149 12.16 8.74 16.33
CA ILE A 149 13.19 9.71 16.76
C ILE A 149 13.67 9.38 18.18
N LYS A 150 12.74 9.17 19.12
CA LYS A 150 13.03 8.84 20.52
C LYS A 150 13.80 7.51 20.62
N ASN A 151 13.39 6.53 19.83
CA ASN A 151 14.00 5.20 19.80
C ASN A 151 15.29 5.14 18.97
N LYS A 152 15.66 6.22 18.26
CA LYS A 152 16.80 6.24 17.33
C LYS A 152 16.72 5.09 16.32
N MET A 153 15.53 4.89 15.73
CA MET A 153 15.28 3.78 14.80
C MET A 153 16.28 3.83 13.65
N VAL A 154 16.95 2.69 13.40
CA VAL A 154 17.86 2.50 12.27
C VAL A 154 17.21 1.55 11.28
N THR A 155 17.01 2.02 10.07
CA THR A 155 16.47 1.23 8.96
C THR A 155 17.48 0.18 8.51
N PRO A 156 17.10 -1.11 8.38
CA PRO A 156 17.97 -2.12 7.79
C PRO A 156 18.28 -1.78 6.32
N GLN A 157 19.40 -2.29 5.81
CA GLN A 157 19.69 -2.16 4.38
C GLN A 157 18.60 -2.84 3.56
N LEU A 158 17.96 -2.07 2.67
CA LEU A 158 16.87 -2.55 1.85
C LEU A 158 17.44 -3.27 0.63
N LYS A 159 17.28 -4.60 0.59
CA LYS A 159 17.88 -5.46 -0.44
C LYS A 159 17.50 -5.08 -1.87
N ASN A 160 16.30 -4.53 -2.08
CA ASN A 160 15.87 -4.05 -3.41
C ASN A 160 16.77 -2.97 -3.99
N PHE A 161 17.46 -2.22 -3.13
CA PHE A 161 18.35 -1.12 -3.49
C PHE A 161 19.82 -1.45 -3.27
N GLU A 162 20.19 -2.73 -3.10
CA GLU A 162 21.60 -3.08 -2.99
C GLU A 162 22.36 -2.62 -4.26
N GLY A 163 23.42 -1.82 -4.06
CA GLY A 163 24.16 -1.17 -5.16
C GLY A 163 23.44 0.03 -5.81
N LEU A 164 22.25 0.41 -5.35
CA LEU A 164 21.49 1.57 -5.81
C LEU A 164 21.40 2.60 -4.68
N LEU A 165 21.51 3.88 -5.02
CA LEU A 165 21.33 4.97 -4.06
C LEU A 165 19.98 5.66 -4.34
N PRO A 166 18.94 5.39 -3.53
CA PRO A 166 17.67 6.09 -3.66
C PRO A 166 17.88 7.61 -3.58
N THR A 167 17.10 8.34 -4.36
CA THR A 167 17.15 9.82 -4.37
C THR A 167 15.81 10.38 -3.92
N ALA A 168 15.67 11.71 -3.91
CA ALA A 168 14.37 12.33 -3.62
C ALA A 168 13.26 11.74 -4.50
N VAL A 169 12.06 11.58 -3.94
CA VAL A 169 10.89 11.12 -4.67
C VAL A 169 10.37 12.25 -5.57
N ASN A 170 10.07 11.92 -6.83
CA ASN A 170 9.46 12.82 -7.82
C ASN A 170 8.40 12.02 -8.61
N SER A 171 7.16 12.04 -8.10
CA SER A 171 6.03 11.34 -8.69
C SER A 171 5.73 11.85 -10.10
N ASP A 172 5.63 10.94 -11.06
CA ASP A 172 5.24 11.25 -12.44
C ASP A 172 4.59 10.01 -13.07
N ILE A 173 3.26 10.03 -13.12
CA ILE A 173 2.46 8.91 -13.64
C ILE A 173 2.59 8.82 -15.16
N GLY A 174 2.73 9.96 -15.86
CA GLY A 174 2.89 9.98 -17.31
C GLY A 174 4.18 9.29 -17.73
N TRP A 175 5.27 9.59 -17.02
CA TRP A 175 6.52 8.86 -17.19
C TRP A 175 6.39 7.38 -16.81
N LEU A 176 5.75 7.03 -15.70
CA LEU A 176 5.60 5.63 -15.30
C LEU A 176 4.83 4.83 -16.35
N ARG A 177 3.72 5.38 -16.88
CA ARG A 177 2.96 4.80 -18.00
C ARG A 177 3.80 4.58 -19.26
N SER A 178 4.83 5.40 -19.48
CA SER A 178 5.70 5.26 -20.65
C SER A 178 6.68 4.08 -20.56
N ILE A 179 6.89 3.51 -19.36
CA ILE A 179 7.90 2.47 -19.13
C ILE A 179 7.34 1.09 -18.73
N THR A 180 6.03 0.96 -18.53
CA THR A 180 5.37 -0.31 -18.20
C THR A 180 4.02 -0.42 -18.88
N SER A 181 3.64 -1.64 -19.24
CA SER A 181 2.29 -1.98 -19.69
C SER A 181 1.37 -2.45 -18.57
N LEU A 182 1.90 -2.63 -17.35
CA LEU A 182 1.10 -3.05 -16.21
C LEU A 182 0.07 -1.97 -15.84
N PRO A 183 -1.13 -2.37 -15.37
CA PRO A 183 -2.06 -1.44 -14.73
C PRO A 183 -1.38 -0.64 -13.61
N ILE A 184 -1.66 0.65 -13.54
CA ILE A 184 -1.15 1.53 -12.48
C ILE A 184 -2.31 1.92 -11.57
N LEU A 185 -2.13 1.63 -10.29
CA LEU A 185 -2.96 2.05 -9.18
C LEU A 185 -2.28 3.22 -8.47
N VAL A 186 -3.04 4.23 -8.10
CA VAL A 186 -2.49 5.40 -7.38
C VAL A 186 -2.93 5.37 -5.93
N LYS A 187 -1.95 5.42 -5.03
CA LYS A 187 -2.11 5.38 -3.58
C LYS A 187 -1.73 6.72 -2.98
N GLY A 188 -2.63 7.32 -2.20
CA GLY A 188 -2.42 8.63 -1.57
C GLY A 188 -3.40 9.72 -1.93
N VAL A 189 -4.45 9.39 -2.68
CA VAL A 189 -5.50 10.33 -3.05
C VAL A 189 -6.35 10.59 -1.82
N LEU A 190 -6.36 11.85 -1.36
CA LEU A 190 -7.08 12.28 -0.15
C LEU A 190 -8.33 13.11 -0.46
N THR A 191 -8.32 13.80 -1.61
CA THR A 191 -9.39 14.69 -2.01
C THR A 191 -10.06 14.20 -3.28
N HIS A 192 -11.28 14.70 -3.54
CA HIS A 192 -11.98 14.41 -4.78
C HIS A 192 -11.25 14.99 -5.99
N GLU A 193 -10.67 16.17 -5.82
CA GLU A 193 -9.90 16.90 -6.84
C GLU A 193 -8.68 16.09 -7.27
N ASP A 194 -7.96 15.48 -6.32
CA ASP A 194 -6.83 14.59 -6.60
C ASP A 194 -7.25 13.38 -7.45
N GLY A 195 -8.46 12.85 -7.23
CA GLY A 195 -8.98 11.72 -8.00
C GLY A 195 -9.39 12.07 -9.43
N ASN A 196 -9.80 13.32 -9.69
CA ASN A 196 -10.19 13.76 -11.03
C ASN A 196 -9.00 14.16 -11.91
N MET A 197 -7.83 14.41 -11.32
CA MET A 197 -6.61 14.73 -12.08
C MET A 197 -6.04 13.53 -12.84
N GLU A 198 -6.54 12.31 -12.61
CA GLU A 198 -5.94 11.06 -13.09
C GLU A 198 -6.93 10.11 -13.79
N ALA A 199 -6.99 10.13 -15.12
CA ALA A 199 -7.70 9.12 -15.93
C ALA A 199 -6.70 8.18 -16.65
N PRO A 200 -7.02 6.90 -16.98
CA PRO A 200 -7.82 5.91 -16.28
C PRO A 200 -6.87 5.09 -15.36
N SER A 201 -6.68 5.53 -14.12
CA SER A 201 -6.01 4.74 -13.10
C SER A 201 -7.09 4.25 -12.13
N LEU A 202 -7.08 2.98 -11.72
CA LEU A 202 -7.91 2.59 -10.57
C LEU A 202 -7.32 3.29 -9.34
N ILE A 203 -8.09 4.18 -8.74
CA ILE A 203 -7.64 4.89 -7.55
C ILE A 203 -7.76 3.91 -6.38
N LEU A 204 -6.64 3.59 -5.75
CA LEU A 204 -6.66 2.93 -4.45
C LEU A 204 -6.87 4.03 -3.40
N THR A 205 -8.09 4.58 -3.35
CA THR A 205 -8.46 5.50 -2.29
C THR A 205 -8.47 4.73 -0.98
N CYS A 206 -7.90 5.30 0.07
CA CYS A 206 -8.04 4.81 1.43
C CYS A 206 -9.50 4.99 1.89
N LEU A 207 -10.38 4.12 1.42
CA LEU A 207 -11.74 3.91 1.92
C LEU A 207 -11.82 2.51 2.54
N PRO A 208 -12.67 2.32 3.54
CA PRO A 208 -12.14 2.04 4.85
C PRO A 208 -12.36 0.54 5.11
N ILE A 209 -11.45 -0.28 4.61
CA ILE A 209 -11.36 -1.71 4.93
C ILE A 209 -9.92 -1.92 5.37
N MET A 210 -9.66 -1.71 6.66
CA MET A 210 -8.43 -2.03 7.41
C MET A 210 -7.17 -2.19 6.53
N ILE A 211 -6.78 -1.10 5.87
CA ILE A 211 -5.47 -0.96 5.22
C ILE A 211 -4.57 -0.35 6.29
N ILE A 212 -3.44 -0.99 6.60
CA ILE A 212 -2.36 -0.37 7.37
C ILE A 212 -1.87 0.84 6.56
N GLN A 213 -2.42 2.00 6.89
CA GLN A 213 -2.26 3.25 6.17
C GLN A 213 -0.92 3.88 6.55
N HIS A 214 -0.04 3.98 5.57
CA HIS A 214 1.13 4.84 5.61
C HIS A 214 0.73 6.35 5.51
N GLU A 215 -0.57 6.69 5.42
CA GLU A 215 -1.09 8.07 5.60
C GLU A 215 -0.82 8.66 6.99
N LEU A 216 -0.61 7.79 7.97
CA LEU A 216 -0.48 8.14 9.38
C LEU A 216 0.91 8.66 9.73
N GLU A 217 1.84 8.53 8.79
CA GLU A 217 3.20 8.99 8.94
C GLU A 217 3.40 10.41 8.39
N GLN A 218 2.42 11.22 7.96
CA GLN A 218 2.79 12.41 7.14
C GLN A 218 2.11 13.74 7.47
N LYS A 219 0.85 13.78 7.94
CA LYS A 219 0.14 15.05 8.16
C LYS A 219 -0.77 15.00 9.39
N THR A 220 -0.75 16.07 10.18
CA THR A 220 -1.49 16.19 11.44
C THR A 220 -2.89 16.77 11.35
N HIS A 221 -3.18 17.64 10.37
CA HIS A 221 -4.42 18.46 10.46
C HIS A 221 -5.15 18.71 9.13
N LEU A 222 -4.86 17.98 8.04
CA LEU A 222 -5.39 18.32 6.70
C LEU A 222 -6.27 17.26 6.02
N ALA A 223 -6.55 16.12 6.64
CA ALA A 223 -7.41 15.11 6.04
C ALA A 223 -8.85 15.22 6.56
N LYS A 224 -9.70 16.01 5.90
CA LYS A 224 -11.15 15.81 6.01
C LYS A 224 -11.50 14.58 5.17
N ILE A 225 -11.72 13.45 5.83
CA ILE A 225 -12.16 12.20 5.18
C ILE A 225 -13.60 12.42 4.68
N GLN A 226 -13.75 12.62 3.38
CA GLN A 226 -15.06 12.71 2.73
C GLN A 226 -15.46 11.30 2.26
N VAL A 227 -16.31 10.64 3.03
CA VAL A 227 -16.82 9.30 2.69
C VAL A 227 -17.87 9.45 1.60
N ARG A 228 -17.53 9.08 0.36
CA ARG A 228 -18.50 8.92 -0.74
C ARG A 228 -18.52 7.46 -1.16
N ILE A 229 -19.67 6.82 -0.99
CA ILE A 229 -19.92 5.46 -1.50
C ILE A 229 -20.07 5.59 -3.02
N VAL A 230 -19.02 5.29 -3.76
CA VAL A 230 -19.11 5.14 -5.22
C VAL A 230 -19.89 3.85 -5.48
N HIS A 231 -21.13 3.99 -5.94
CA HIS A 231 -21.86 2.87 -6.53
C HIS A 231 -21.23 2.62 -7.90
N CYS A 232 -20.68 1.41 -8.11
CA CYS A 232 -20.43 0.90 -9.46
C CYS A 232 -21.76 0.48 -10.09
#